data_AF-A0A3Q3WI49-F1
#
_entry.id   AF-A0A3Q3WI49-F1
#
_cell.length_a   1.000
_cell.length_b   1.000
_cell.length_c   1.000
_cell.angle_alpha   90.00
_cell.angle_beta   90.00
_cell.angle_gamma   90.00
#
_symmetry.space_group_name_H-M   'P 1'
#
loop_
_entity.id
_entity.type
_entity.pdbx_description
1 polymer ?
#
loop_
_entity_poly.entity_id
_entity_poly.type
_entity_poly.pdbx_seq_one_letter_code
_entity_poly.pdbx_strand_id
1 'polypeptide(L)'
;MQSVASVMKSGNLVHLRIAALGIDKRNYASKNESSGEYLQQSVVSTMHYQKSLPRLPIPKLEDTIRRYLVAQRPLLDDEQFR
;
A
#
# COMPACT_ATOMS: atom_id res chain seq x y z
N MET A 1 -34.50 29.59 12.99
CA MET A 1 -34.27 31.04 13.08
C MET A 1 -32.85 31.25 13.56
N GLN A 2 -32.05 31.94 12.75
CA GLN A 2 -30.66 32.29 13.05
C GLN A 2 -30.65 33.34 14.18
N SER A 3 -29.69 33.27 15.09
CA SER A 3 -29.19 34.50 15.74
C SER A 3 -27.75 34.28 16.22
N VAL A 4 -26.87 35.10 15.64
CA VAL A 4 -25.42 35.15 15.86
C VAL A 4 -25.13 36.16 16.97
N ALA A 5 -24.27 35.79 17.92
CA ALA A 5 -23.71 36.73 18.88
C ALA A 5 -22.19 36.79 18.68
N SER A 6 -21.75 37.90 18.09
CA SER A 6 -20.34 38.27 17.93
C SER A 6 -19.77 38.80 19.25
N VAL A 7 -18.67 38.22 19.71
CA VAL A 7 -17.82 38.79 20.77
C VAL A 7 -16.44 39.07 20.19
N MET A 8 -16.13 40.36 20.07
CA MET A 8 -14.76 40.86 19.95
C MET A 8 -14.09 40.76 21.33
N LYS A 9 -12.78 40.48 21.41
CA LYS A 9 -11.79 41.36 22.08
C LYS A 9 -10.44 40.67 22.39
N SER A 10 -9.41 41.38 21.93
CA SER A 10 -8.02 41.52 22.39
C SER A 10 -7.18 40.28 22.65
N GLY A 11 -6.09 40.21 21.90
CA GLY A 11 -4.96 39.33 22.18
C GLY A 11 -4.41 39.54 23.60
N ASN A 12 -4.00 38.42 24.18
CA ASN A 12 -2.99 38.30 25.20
C ASN A 12 -2.26 36.99 24.93
N LEU A 13 -0.94 37.07 24.81
CA LEU A 13 -0.04 35.94 24.64
C LEU A 13 -0.11 35.06 25.91
N VAL A 14 -0.86 33.97 25.83
CA VAL A 14 -0.96 33.02 26.94
C VAL A 14 0.29 32.14 26.93
N HIS A 15 1.20 32.41 27.86
CA HIS A 15 2.26 31.44 28.21
C HIS A 15 1.57 30.24 28.87
N LEU A 16 1.21 29.24 28.07
CA LEU A 16 0.59 28.00 28.56
C LEU A 16 1.59 27.28 29.48
N ARG A 17 1.37 27.35 30.80
CA ARG A 17 1.98 26.43 31.75
C ARG A 17 1.34 25.06 31.57
N ILE A 18 1.93 24.25 30.70
CA ILE A 18 1.59 22.84 30.52
C ILE A 18 2.26 22.08 31.67
N ALA A 19 1.58 22.01 32.80
CA ALA A 19 1.89 21.06 33.87
C ALA A 19 0.64 20.19 34.07
N ALA A 20 0.81 18.87 33.99
CA ALA A 20 -0.17 17.81 34.27
C ALA A 20 -1.09 17.29 33.14
N LEU A 21 -0.74 17.48 31.86
CA LEU A 21 -1.17 16.54 30.82
C LEU A 21 0.10 15.96 30.19
N GLY A 22 0.39 14.69 30.49
CA GLY A 22 1.50 13.93 29.93
C GLY A 22 1.33 13.72 28.43
N ILE A 23 1.46 14.80 27.65
CA ILE A 23 1.55 14.75 26.21
C ILE A 23 3.02 14.47 25.91
N ASP A 24 3.36 13.19 25.88
CA ASP A 24 4.62 12.71 25.35
C ASP A 24 4.67 13.05 23.86
N LYS A 25 5.21 14.24 23.56
CA LYS A 25 5.46 14.66 22.19
C LYS A 25 6.60 13.80 21.69
N ARG A 26 6.26 12.71 20.99
CA ARG A 26 7.21 11.82 20.33
C ARG A 26 8.09 12.63 19.38
N ASN A 27 9.32 12.90 19.80
CA ASN A 27 10.34 13.49 18.95
C ASN A 27 10.79 12.42 17.96
N TYR A 28 10.14 12.37 16.79
CA TYR A 28 10.75 11.69 15.65
C TYR A 28 12.00 12.49 15.28
N ALA A 29 13.17 11.89 15.50
CA ALA A 29 14.41 12.44 14.99
C ALA A 29 14.21 12.72 13.50
N SER A 30 14.25 13.99 13.12
CA SER A 30 14.39 14.39 11.72
C SER A 30 15.82 14.03 11.33
N LYS A 31 16.08 12.74 11.12
CA LYS A 31 17.37 12.27 10.62
C LYS A 31 17.49 12.89 9.24
N ASN A 32 18.42 13.85 9.13
CA ASN A 32 18.93 14.31 7.85
C ASN A 32 19.77 13.14 7.32
N GLU A 33 19.07 12.11 6.84
CA GLU A 33 19.59 10.77 6.63
C GLU A 33 20.22 10.74 5.24
N SER A 34 21.52 11.01 5.25
CA SER A 34 22.48 10.58 4.25
C SER A 34 21.97 9.34 3.51
N SER A 35 21.86 9.47 2.19
CA SER A 35 21.39 8.51 1.18
C SER A 35 22.19 7.20 1.13
N GLY A 36 22.36 6.50 2.26
CA GLY A 36 23.33 5.43 2.43
C GLY A 36 22.87 4.20 3.22
N GLU A 37 21.63 4.15 3.72
CA GLU A 37 21.12 2.98 4.46
C GLU A 37 20.27 2.00 3.61
N TYR A 38 20.07 2.27 2.31
CA TYR A 38 19.29 1.41 1.42
C TYR A 38 20.04 1.08 0.14
N LEU A 39 19.98 -0.18 -0.32
CA LEU A 39 20.50 -0.59 -1.63
C LEU A 39 19.81 0.14 -2.79
N GLN A 40 18.54 0.48 -2.61
CA GLN A 40 17.76 1.21 -3.59
C GLN A 40 16.77 2.15 -2.91
N GLN A 41 16.74 3.39 -3.39
CA GLN A 41 15.77 4.41 -3.01
C GLN A 41 14.81 4.62 -4.18
N SER A 42 13.64 3.98 -4.13
CA SER A 42 12.64 4.10 -5.20
C SER A 42 11.88 5.41 -5.09
N VAL A 43 11.78 6.15 -6.20
CA VAL A 43 10.96 7.37 -6.31
C VAL A 43 9.48 7.06 -6.12
N VAL A 44 9.06 5.86 -6.54
CA VAL A 44 7.69 5.36 -6.44
C VAL A 44 7.63 4.32 -5.32
N SER A 45 6.58 4.33 -4.50
CA SER A 45 6.38 3.30 -3.48
C SER A 45 6.49 1.90 -4.10
N THR A 46 7.19 0.98 -3.44
CA THR A 46 7.39 -0.40 -3.91
C THR A 46 6.09 -1.09 -4.33
N MET A 47 4.98 -0.78 -3.65
CA MET A 47 3.67 -1.39 -3.89
C MET A 47 2.69 -0.48 -4.65
N HIS A 48 3.18 0.58 -5.31
CA HIS A 48 2.33 1.60 -5.94
C HIS A 48 1.32 1.03 -6.95
N TYR A 49 1.75 0.09 -7.80
CA TYR A 49 0.91 -0.50 -8.85
C TYR A 49 0.06 -1.69 -8.40
N GLN A 50 0.11 -2.08 -7.13
CA GLN A 50 -0.60 -3.27 -6.67
C GLN A 50 -2.12 -3.20 -6.87
N LYS A 51 -2.71 -2.03 -6.63
CA LYS A 51 -4.16 -1.84 -6.77
C LYS A 51 -4.64 -1.88 -8.22
N SER A 52 -3.75 -1.62 -9.17
CA SER A 52 -4.03 -1.58 -10.60
C SER A 52 -3.60 -2.84 -11.35
N LEU A 53 -3.17 -3.89 -10.63
CA LEU A 53 -2.82 -5.14 -11.31
C LEU A 53 -4.05 -5.73 -12.00
N PRO A 54 -3.92 -6.18 -13.25
CA PRO A 54 -5.00 -6.85 -13.94
C PRO A 54 -5.32 -8.17 -13.23
N ARG A 55 -6.60 -8.56 -13.29
CA ARG A 55 -7.02 -9.85 -12.75
C ARG A 55 -6.41 -10.97 -13.58
N LEU A 56 -6.06 -12.07 -12.92
CA LEU A 56 -5.57 -13.26 -13.62
C LEU A 56 -6.67 -13.78 -14.56
N PRO A 57 -6.41 -13.91 -15.88
CA PRO A 57 -7.41 -14.43 -16.80
C PRO A 57 -7.66 -15.91 -16.55
N ILE A 58 -8.92 -16.32 -16.65
CA ILE A 58 -9.31 -17.73 -16.62
C ILE A 58 -9.26 -18.24 -18.08
N PRO A 59 -8.44 -19.26 -18.39
CA PRO A 59 -8.36 -19.79 -19.75
C PRO A 59 -9.66 -20.49 -20.14
N LYS A 60 -9.91 -20.60 -21.46
CA LYS A 60 -11.01 -21.42 -21.94
C LYS A 60 -10.77 -22.88 -21.60
N LEU A 61 -11.86 -23.61 -21.34
CA LEU A 61 -11.79 -25.03 -21.02
C LEU A 61 -11.09 -25.83 -22.13
N GLU A 62 -11.43 -25.55 -23.38
CA GLU A 62 -10.84 -26.19 -24.57
C GLU A 62 -9.32 -26.03 -24.62
N ASP A 63 -8.82 -24.83 -24.36
CA ASP A 63 -7.38 -24.55 -24.37
C ASP A 63 -6.67 -25.26 -23.23
N THR A 64 -7.34 -25.39 -22.08
CA THR A 64 -6.82 -26.09 -20.91
C THR A 64 -6.69 -27.58 -21.17
N ILE A 65 -7.74 -28.21 -21.72
CA ILE A 65 -7.74 -29.63 -22.09
C ILE A 65 -6.69 -29.90 -23.16
N ARG A 66 -6.61 -29.05 -24.19
CA ARG A 66 -5.64 -29.23 -25.30
C ARG A 66 -4.20 -29.19 -24.79
N ARG A 67 -3.87 -28.20 -23.94
CA ARG A 67 -2.53 -28.09 -23.33
C ARG A 67 -2.21 -29.28 -22.42
N TYR A 68 -3.20 -29.75 -21.67
CA TYR A 68 -3.05 -30.94 -20.82
C TYR A 68 -2.71 -32.19 -21.65
N LEU A 69 -3.47 -32.48 -22.71
CA LEU A 69 -3.21 -33.65 -23.56
C LEU A 69 -1.85 -33.55 -24.26
N VAL A 70 -1.47 -32.37 -24.73
CA VAL A 70 -0.12 -32.16 -25.31
C VAL A 70 0.98 -32.45 -24.29
N ALA A 71 0.80 -32.04 -23.03
CA ALA A 71 1.77 -32.31 -21.97
C ALA A 71 1.83 -33.80 -21.56
N GLN A 72 0.74 -34.55 -21.73
CA GLN A 72 0.70 -36.00 -21.45
C GLN A 72 1.32 -36.84 -22.56
N ARG A 73 1.30 -36.38 -23.81
CA ARG A 73 1.77 -37.15 -24.97
C ARG A 73 3.21 -37.69 -24.86
N PRO A 74 4.21 -37.00 -24.28
CA PRO A 74 5.54 -37.57 -24.09
C PRO A 74 5.65 -38.57 -22.91
N LEU A 75 4.61 -38.68 -22.09
CA LEU A 75 4.62 -39.48 -20.85
C LEU A 75 3.86 -40.79 -20.96
N LEU A 76 2.97 -40.91 -21.95
CA LEU A 76 2.02 -42.01 -22.09
C LEU A 76 2.28 -42.79 -23.38
N ASP A 77 2.14 -44.10 -23.30
CA ASP A 77 2.07 -44.96 -24.50
C ASP A 77 0.76 -44.71 -25.26
N ASP A 78 0.72 -45.07 -26.54
CA ASP A 78 -0.45 -44.81 -27.41
C ASP A 78 -1.75 -45.42 -26.87
N GLU A 79 -1.69 -46.56 -26.17
CA GLU A 79 -2.86 -47.21 -25.55
C GLU A 79 -3.39 -46.45 -24.32
N GLN A 80 -2.53 -45.71 -23.62
CA GLN A 80 -2.92 -44.90 -22.45
C GLN A 80 -3.41 -43.50 -22.86
N PHE A 81 -3.00 -43.04 -24.04
CA PHE A 81 -3.33 -41.72 -24.56
C PHE A 81 -4.65 -41.68 -25.35
N ARG A 82 -5.12 -42.84 -25.83
CA ARG A 82 -6.30 -42.99 -26.69
C ARG A 82 -7.62 -42.82 -25.93
#